data_AF-A0A2V8UTJ1-F1
#
_entry.id   AF-A0A2V8UTJ1-F1
#
_cell.length_a   1.000
_cell.length_b   1.000
_cell.length_c   1.000
_cell.angle_alpha   90.00
_cell.angle_beta   90.00
_cell.angle_gamma   90.00
#
_symmetry.space_group_name_H-M   'P 1'
#
loop_
_entity.id
_entity.type
_entity.pdbx_description
1 polymer ?
#
loop_
_entity_poly.entity_id
_entity_poly.type
_entity_poly.pdbx_seq_one_letter_code
_entity_poly.pdbx_strand_id
1 'polypeptide(L)'
;MRKRSAAGLLIVLNIIVVGSTGGQTRKPVRFEISFPVSLRRSPLDGRVLLLLAKKDDKEPRFQIGEGVDTQQIFGADVDGLSPSQAAVIDESSQGYPRTSLRDVPDGEYYVQGVLSVYETFHRADGHVLKFHMDQGEGQHWNLSPGNLMSEPKKIRIGASDNPIKVELTKTIPPIAPPKDTKYVKHFRIESKLLSKFWGRPMYIGGVVLLPEGFDEHPDVRYPVVYYQGHFKESFATPVEFRDHPPTPELKDDDRLMAECSYKFYQDWTAGRLPRMLIVSIQHANPYYDDSYAVNSANVGP
;
A
#
# COMPACT_ATOMS: atom_id res chain seq x y z
N MET A 1 66.90 -45.42 -54.16
CA MET A 1 66.43 -44.33 -53.26
C MET A 1 64.90 -44.31 -53.27
N ARG A 2 64.29 -43.99 -52.12
CA ARG A 2 62.85 -43.89 -51.78
C ARG A 2 62.20 -45.16 -51.19
N LYS A 3 62.37 -45.29 -49.86
CA LYS A 3 61.49 -46.04 -48.95
C LYS A 3 60.15 -45.28 -48.83
N ARG A 4 59.02 -45.97 -48.93
CA ARG A 4 57.69 -45.45 -48.56
C ARG A 4 57.33 -46.01 -47.17
N SER A 5 57.24 -45.13 -46.18
CA SER A 5 56.73 -45.45 -44.85
C SER A 5 55.22 -45.20 -44.81
N ALA A 6 54.46 -46.18 -44.35
CA ALA A 6 53.03 -46.03 -44.07
C ALA A 6 52.85 -45.44 -42.65
N ALA A 7 52.13 -44.33 -42.54
CA ALA A 7 51.73 -43.74 -41.27
C ALA A 7 50.33 -44.24 -40.91
N GLY A 8 50.20 -45.00 -39.83
CA GLY A 8 48.92 -45.37 -39.24
C GLY A 8 48.42 -44.26 -38.31
N LEU A 9 47.20 -43.80 -38.52
CA LEU A 9 46.53 -42.79 -37.69
C LEU A 9 45.76 -43.51 -36.56
N LEU A 10 46.20 -43.33 -35.31
CA LEU A 10 45.48 -43.77 -34.12
C LEU A 10 44.45 -42.70 -33.72
N ILE A 11 43.15 -43.03 -33.77
CA ILE A 11 42.08 -42.19 -33.25
C ILE A 11 41.82 -42.60 -31.80
N VAL A 12 42.10 -41.68 -30.86
CA VAL A 12 41.75 -41.82 -29.44
C VAL A 12 40.36 -41.21 -29.23
N LEU A 13 39.39 -42.04 -28.85
CA LEU A 13 38.02 -41.63 -28.56
C LEU A 13 37.93 -41.24 -27.07
N ASN A 14 37.83 -39.93 -26.78
CA ASN A 14 37.56 -39.43 -25.43
C ASN A 14 36.06 -39.55 -25.13
N ILE A 15 35.69 -40.46 -24.22
CA ILE A 15 34.33 -40.57 -23.68
C ILE A 15 34.18 -39.48 -22.61
N ILE A 16 33.40 -38.44 -22.92
CA ILE A 16 32.96 -37.44 -21.96
C ILE A 16 31.83 -38.05 -21.14
N VAL A 17 32.11 -38.41 -19.89
CA VAL A 17 31.09 -38.76 -18.90
C VAL A 17 30.43 -37.45 -18.45
N VAL A 18 29.26 -37.16 -19.00
CA VAL A 18 28.39 -36.10 -18.49
C VAL A 18 27.82 -36.57 -17.16
N GLY A 19 28.46 -36.16 -16.07
CA GLY A 19 27.89 -36.30 -14.73
C GLY A 19 26.61 -35.49 -14.66
N SER A 20 25.47 -36.18 -14.58
CA SER A 20 24.20 -35.57 -14.21
C SER A 20 24.33 -35.07 -12.78
N THR A 21 24.60 -33.78 -12.60
CA THR A 21 24.36 -33.11 -11.33
C THR A 21 22.86 -33.13 -11.10
N GLY A 22 22.40 -34.09 -10.30
CA GLY A 22 21.04 -34.09 -9.78
C GLY A 22 20.84 -32.78 -9.04
N GLY A 23 20.15 -31.82 -9.67
CA GLY A 23 19.74 -30.60 -9.01
C GLY A 23 18.87 -30.99 -7.83
N GLN A 24 19.38 -30.80 -6.61
CA GLN A 24 18.56 -30.97 -5.43
C GLN A 24 17.38 -30.00 -5.57
N THR A 25 16.18 -30.56 -5.66
CA THR A 25 14.96 -29.77 -5.65
C THR A 25 14.91 -29.04 -4.31
N ARG A 26 15.02 -27.70 -4.37
CA ARG A 26 14.92 -26.84 -3.19
C ARG A 26 13.59 -27.16 -2.50
N LYS A 27 13.64 -27.53 -1.21
CA LYS A 27 12.41 -27.76 -0.44
C LYS A 27 11.56 -26.47 -0.44
N PRO A 28 10.27 -26.55 -0.76
CA PRO A 28 9.41 -25.36 -0.79
C PRO A 28 9.34 -24.69 0.58
N VAL A 29 9.50 -23.37 0.62
CA VAL A 29 9.31 -22.57 1.82
C VAL A 29 7.83 -22.29 1.99
N ARG A 30 7.31 -22.51 3.19
CA ARG A 30 5.90 -22.30 3.52
C ARG A 30 5.76 -21.46 4.79
N PHE A 31 4.90 -20.46 4.74
CA PHE A 31 4.53 -19.65 5.89
C PHE A 31 3.10 -19.96 6.32
N GLU A 32 2.89 -20.01 7.63
CA GLU A 32 1.58 -20.15 8.25
C GLU A 32 1.28 -18.87 9.02
N ILE A 33 0.30 -18.10 8.54
CA ILE A 33 -0.11 -16.83 9.13
C ILE A 33 -1.45 -17.03 9.84
N SER A 34 -1.52 -16.68 11.12
CA SER A 34 -2.73 -16.86 11.93
C SER A 34 -2.87 -15.70 12.91
N PHE A 35 -4.02 -15.60 13.59
CA PHE A 35 -4.24 -14.64 14.67
C PHE A 35 -4.91 -15.33 15.87
N PRO A 36 -4.64 -14.89 17.11
CA PRO A 36 -5.20 -15.53 18.29
C PRO A 36 -6.63 -15.07 18.58
N VAL A 37 -7.41 -15.91 19.27
CA VAL A 37 -8.76 -15.60 19.76
C VAL A 37 -8.80 -14.33 20.63
N SER A 38 -7.70 -14.04 21.35
CA SER A 38 -7.56 -12.83 22.18
C SER A 38 -7.54 -11.53 21.38
N LEU A 39 -7.10 -11.58 20.10
CA LEU A 39 -7.07 -10.42 19.22
C LEU A 39 -8.43 -10.22 18.52
N ARG A 40 -8.98 -11.29 17.95
CA ARG A 40 -10.30 -11.31 17.31
C ARG A 40 -10.96 -12.67 17.53
N ARG A 41 -12.25 -12.67 17.87
CA ARG A 41 -13.03 -13.89 18.14
C ARG A 41 -13.77 -14.42 16.91
N SER A 42 -14.11 -13.54 15.98
CA SER A 42 -14.86 -13.90 14.77
C SER A 42 -13.92 -14.26 13.62
N PRO A 43 -14.33 -15.15 12.71
CA PRO A 43 -13.63 -15.34 11.44
C PRO A 43 -13.52 -14.05 10.63
N LEU A 44 -12.47 -13.93 9.83
CA LEU A 44 -12.20 -12.76 9.00
C LEU A 44 -12.06 -13.13 7.53
N ASP A 45 -12.64 -12.30 6.69
CA ASP A 45 -12.37 -12.25 5.27
C ASP A 45 -11.26 -11.23 5.01
N GLY A 46 -10.48 -11.43 3.95
CA GLY A 46 -9.43 -10.48 3.64
C GLY A 46 -8.37 -10.98 2.69
N ARG A 47 -7.27 -10.25 2.67
CA ARG A 47 -6.02 -10.66 2.03
C ARG A 47 -4.90 -10.68 3.05
N VAL A 48 -4.34 -11.87 3.26
CA VAL A 48 -3.14 -12.06 4.04
C VAL A 48 -1.94 -11.64 3.19
N LEU A 49 -1.07 -10.84 3.78
CA LEU A 49 0.15 -10.31 3.19
C LEU A 49 1.34 -10.77 4.05
N LEU A 50 2.33 -11.37 3.40
CA LEU A 50 3.63 -11.71 3.97
C LEU A 50 4.67 -10.76 3.41
N LEU A 51 5.43 -10.13 4.30
CA LEU A 51 6.46 -9.16 3.95
C LEU A 51 7.81 -9.67 4.40
N LEU A 52 8.81 -9.57 3.53
CA LEU A 52 10.19 -9.98 3.78
C LEU A 52 11.13 -8.81 3.44
N ALA A 53 11.74 -8.24 4.47
CA ALA A 53 12.72 -7.16 4.34
C ALA A 53 14.13 -7.65 4.64
N LYS A 54 15.14 -7.08 3.97
CA LYS A 54 16.56 -7.28 4.30
C LYS A 54 17.09 -6.24 5.29
N LYS A 55 16.42 -5.09 5.40
CA LYS A 55 16.81 -3.95 6.24
C LYS A 55 15.90 -3.86 7.47
N ASP A 56 16.46 -3.32 8.55
CA ASP A 56 15.80 -3.11 9.85
C ASP A 56 15.66 -1.62 10.21
N ASP A 57 15.75 -0.76 9.21
CA ASP A 57 15.64 0.69 9.37
C ASP A 57 14.19 1.15 9.60
N LYS A 58 13.22 0.39 9.07
CA LYS A 58 11.78 0.59 9.25
C LYS A 58 11.07 -0.76 9.35
N GLU A 59 9.83 -0.80 9.84
CA GLU A 59 9.04 -2.03 9.75
C GLU A 59 8.86 -2.48 8.28
N PRO A 60 8.86 -3.80 7.98
CA PRO A 60 8.71 -4.31 6.61
C PRO A 60 7.53 -3.74 5.82
N ARG A 61 6.38 -3.46 6.47
CA ARG A 61 5.18 -2.86 5.84
C ARG A 61 5.36 -1.44 5.32
N PHE A 62 6.45 -0.78 5.67
CA PHE A 62 6.82 0.55 5.16
C PHE A 62 7.97 0.50 4.15
N GLN A 63 8.37 -0.69 3.70
CA GLN A 63 9.48 -0.87 2.77
C GLN A 63 9.06 -1.48 1.42
N ILE A 64 7.76 -1.56 1.14
CA ILE A 64 7.22 -1.96 -0.16
C ILE A 64 6.94 -0.70 -0.97
N GLY A 65 7.49 -0.63 -2.17
CA GLY A 65 7.32 0.51 -3.08
C GLY A 65 7.64 0.13 -4.52
N GLU A 66 7.70 1.12 -5.41
CA GLU A 66 7.93 0.90 -6.85
C GLU A 66 9.42 0.96 -7.25
N GLY A 67 10.28 1.39 -6.32
CA GLY A 67 11.71 1.56 -6.53
C GLY A 67 12.50 0.25 -6.56
N VAL A 68 13.72 0.32 -7.09
CA VAL A 68 14.64 -0.84 -7.18
C VAL A 68 15.07 -1.41 -5.81
N ASP A 69 14.90 -0.63 -4.74
CA ASP A 69 15.20 -1.00 -3.37
C ASP A 69 14.00 -1.52 -2.58
N THR A 70 12.84 -1.70 -3.23
CA THR A 70 11.65 -2.31 -2.63
C THR A 70 11.96 -3.67 -2.01
N GLN A 71 11.28 -3.96 -0.91
CA GLN A 71 11.30 -5.27 -0.28
C GLN A 71 10.27 -6.20 -0.92
N GLN A 72 10.21 -7.44 -0.43
CA GLN A 72 9.38 -8.48 -1.00
C GLN A 72 8.05 -8.60 -0.25
N ILE A 73 6.96 -8.72 -0.99
CA ILE A 73 5.61 -8.99 -0.49
C ILE A 73 5.01 -10.20 -1.22
N PHE A 74 4.19 -10.98 -0.53
CA PHE A 74 3.35 -12.05 -1.07
C PHE A 74 1.95 -11.96 -0.51
N GLY A 75 0.94 -12.39 -1.25
CA GLY A 75 -0.43 -12.35 -0.78
C GLY A 75 -1.27 -13.57 -1.16
N ALA A 76 -2.22 -13.89 -0.29
CA ALA A 76 -3.29 -14.86 -0.53
C ALA A 76 -4.59 -14.36 0.08
N ASP A 77 -5.69 -14.59 -0.63
CA ASP A 77 -7.03 -14.25 -0.14
C ASP A 77 -7.52 -15.29 0.86
N VAL A 78 -8.29 -14.84 1.84
CA VAL A 78 -8.91 -15.68 2.86
C VAL A 78 -10.40 -15.35 2.96
N ASP A 79 -11.21 -16.39 3.10
CA ASP A 79 -12.65 -16.32 3.27
C ASP A 79 -13.00 -17.13 4.53
N GLY A 80 -13.44 -16.45 5.59
CA GLY A 80 -13.76 -17.06 6.87
C GLY A 80 -12.56 -17.62 7.63
N LEU A 81 -11.40 -16.95 7.60
CA LEU A 81 -10.23 -17.37 8.38
C LEU A 81 -10.55 -17.30 9.88
N SER A 82 -10.68 -18.46 10.52
CA SER A 82 -11.01 -18.54 11.95
C SER A 82 -9.79 -18.21 12.81
N PRO A 83 -9.98 -17.73 14.06
CA PRO A 83 -8.87 -17.57 14.99
C PRO A 83 -8.09 -18.88 15.15
N SER A 84 -6.76 -18.79 15.26
CA SER A 84 -5.81 -19.90 15.33
C SER A 84 -5.76 -20.82 14.10
N GLN A 85 -6.60 -20.61 13.09
CA GLN A 85 -6.46 -21.24 11.78
C GLN A 85 -5.33 -20.53 11.01
N ALA A 86 -4.49 -21.32 10.32
CA ALA A 86 -3.42 -20.79 9.51
C ALA A 86 -3.88 -20.55 8.06
N ALA A 87 -3.70 -19.32 7.58
CA ALA A 87 -3.59 -19.03 6.16
C ALA A 87 -2.19 -19.39 5.67
N VAL A 88 -2.10 -19.90 4.45
CA VAL A 88 -0.83 -20.39 3.88
C VAL A 88 -0.32 -19.43 2.83
N ILE A 89 0.95 -19.05 2.94
CA ILE A 89 1.70 -18.41 1.87
C ILE A 89 2.83 -19.36 1.46
N ASP A 90 2.84 -19.76 0.19
CA ASP A 90 3.84 -20.68 -0.39
C ASP A 90 4.20 -20.28 -1.83
N GLU A 91 4.83 -21.19 -2.59
CA GLU A 91 5.27 -20.91 -3.96
C GLU A 91 4.13 -20.61 -4.95
N SER A 92 2.88 -20.94 -4.61
CA SER A 92 1.69 -20.64 -5.40
C SER A 92 1.13 -19.24 -5.13
N SER A 93 1.53 -18.61 -4.02
CA SER A 93 1.06 -17.27 -3.65
C SER A 93 1.72 -16.19 -4.51
N GLN A 94 0.92 -15.27 -5.02
CA GLN A 94 1.41 -14.17 -5.86
C GLN A 94 2.30 -13.23 -5.04
N GLY A 95 3.46 -12.87 -5.60
CA GLY A 95 4.40 -11.94 -4.98
C GLY A 95 4.87 -10.79 -5.86
N TYR A 96 5.55 -9.85 -5.20
CA TYR A 96 6.25 -8.71 -5.79
C TYR A 96 7.50 -8.34 -4.95
N PRO A 97 8.66 -8.02 -5.55
CA PRO A 97 8.94 -8.04 -6.99
C PRO A 97 9.21 -9.44 -7.54
N ARG A 98 9.56 -10.43 -6.72
CA ARG A 98 9.57 -11.84 -7.14
C ARG A 98 8.14 -12.36 -7.15
N THR A 99 7.75 -13.04 -8.22
CA THR A 99 6.38 -13.53 -8.41
C THR A 99 6.04 -14.74 -7.54
N SER A 100 7.05 -15.49 -7.09
CA SER A 100 6.90 -16.70 -6.27
C SER A 100 7.91 -16.74 -5.13
N LEU A 101 7.50 -17.30 -3.98
CA LEU A 101 8.37 -17.54 -2.83
C LEU A 101 9.58 -18.42 -3.16
N ARG A 102 9.44 -19.30 -4.16
CA ARG A 102 10.53 -20.17 -4.64
C ARG A 102 11.72 -19.37 -5.17
N ASP A 103 11.50 -18.14 -5.62
CA ASP A 103 12.53 -17.29 -6.23
C ASP A 103 13.16 -16.33 -5.20
N VAL A 104 12.73 -16.38 -3.94
CA VAL A 104 13.36 -15.64 -2.84
C VAL A 104 14.67 -16.33 -2.46
N PRO A 105 15.85 -15.67 -2.52
CA PRO A 105 17.10 -16.30 -2.15
C PRO A 105 17.14 -16.70 -0.69
N ASP A 106 17.86 -17.79 -0.38
CA ASP A 106 18.19 -18.14 1.00
C ASP A 106 18.93 -16.99 1.69
N GLY A 107 18.65 -16.76 2.98
CA GLY A 107 19.24 -15.64 3.70
C GLY A 107 18.50 -15.26 4.97
N GLU A 108 19.00 -14.23 5.64
CA GLU A 108 18.32 -13.61 6.76
C GLU A 108 17.33 -12.55 6.27
N TYR A 109 16.15 -12.53 6.87
CA TYR A 109 15.07 -11.58 6.55
C TYR A 109 14.35 -11.15 7.82
N TYR A 110 13.82 -9.94 7.81
CA TYR A 110 12.80 -9.48 8.73
C TYR A 110 11.45 -9.84 8.12
N VAL A 111 10.71 -10.71 8.78
CA VAL A 111 9.36 -11.12 8.37
C VAL A 111 8.31 -10.32 9.12
N GLN A 112 7.26 -9.89 8.42
CA GLN A 112 6.05 -9.33 9.01
C GLN A 112 4.83 -9.89 8.29
N GLY A 113 3.76 -10.19 9.03
CA GLY A 113 2.45 -10.52 8.47
C GLY A 113 1.49 -9.37 8.63
N VAL A 114 0.63 -9.14 7.64
CA VAL A 114 -0.52 -8.23 7.71
C VAL A 114 -1.74 -8.94 7.14
N LEU A 115 -2.90 -8.80 7.78
CA LEU A 115 -4.19 -9.18 7.21
C LEU A 115 -4.97 -7.90 6.90
N SER A 116 -5.13 -7.61 5.61
CA SER A 116 -6.05 -6.59 5.13
C SER A 116 -7.46 -7.12 5.23
N VAL A 117 -8.24 -6.61 6.18
CA VAL A 117 -9.56 -7.13 6.53
C VAL A 117 -10.60 -6.61 5.56
N TYR A 118 -11.42 -7.51 5.01
CA TYR A 118 -12.47 -7.16 4.06
C TYR A 118 -13.85 -7.17 4.71
N GLU A 119 -14.71 -6.27 4.22
CA GLU A 119 -16.14 -6.26 4.45
C GLU A 119 -16.87 -6.71 3.19
N THR A 120 -18.08 -7.27 3.36
CA THR A 120 -18.95 -7.62 2.22
C THR A 120 -19.83 -6.44 1.84
N PHE A 121 -19.79 -6.07 0.56
CA PHE A 121 -20.57 -5.02 -0.06
C PHE A 121 -21.66 -5.65 -0.92
N HIS A 122 -22.91 -5.23 -0.69
CA HIS A 122 -24.07 -5.62 -1.49
C HIS A 122 -24.46 -4.46 -2.39
N ARG A 123 -23.92 -4.44 -3.62
CA ARG A 123 -24.14 -3.35 -4.55
C ARG A 123 -25.57 -3.36 -5.11
N ALA A 124 -26.07 -2.16 -5.42
CA ALA A 124 -27.41 -1.96 -5.99
C ALA A 124 -27.59 -2.60 -7.38
N ASP A 125 -26.50 -2.91 -8.08
CA ASP A 125 -26.51 -3.60 -9.37
C ASP A 125 -26.46 -5.13 -9.25
N GLY A 126 -26.58 -5.67 -8.03
CA GLY A 126 -26.67 -7.10 -7.76
C GLY A 126 -25.34 -7.79 -7.48
N HIS A 127 -24.20 -7.09 -7.56
CA HIS A 127 -22.91 -7.68 -7.22
C HIS A 127 -22.73 -7.79 -5.70
N VAL A 128 -22.14 -8.90 -5.26
CA VAL A 128 -21.66 -9.11 -3.90
C VAL A 128 -20.14 -9.17 -3.94
N LEU A 129 -19.48 -8.20 -3.33
CA LEU A 129 -18.03 -8.01 -3.41
C LEU A 129 -17.42 -7.93 -2.02
N LYS A 130 -16.16 -8.31 -1.86
CA LYS A 130 -15.42 -8.17 -0.61
C LYS A 130 -14.26 -7.21 -0.81
N PHE A 131 -14.22 -6.13 -0.01
CA PHE A 131 -13.16 -5.13 -0.10
C PHE A 131 -12.73 -4.66 1.28
N HIS A 132 -11.51 -4.15 1.33
CA HIS A 132 -11.09 -3.28 2.42
C HIS A 132 -11.84 -1.94 2.30
N MET A 133 -12.36 -1.45 3.44
CA MET A 133 -13.02 -0.15 3.48
C MET A 133 -12.04 0.91 3.95
N ASP A 134 -11.81 1.94 3.14
CA ASP A 134 -11.01 3.10 3.54
C ASP A 134 -11.51 3.73 4.85
N GLN A 135 -10.58 4.05 5.75
CA GLN A 135 -10.83 4.68 7.04
C GLN A 135 -10.04 5.99 7.20
N GLY A 136 -9.73 6.67 6.08
CA GLY A 136 -8.98 7.92 6.06
C GLY A 136 -7.50 7.79 5.74
N GLU A 137 -7.05 6.64 5.24
CA GLU A 137 -5.67 6.40 4.80
C GLU A 137 -5.47 6.45 3.28
N GLY A 138 -6.53 6.55 2.48
CA GLY A 138 -6.44 6.53 1.02
C GLY A 138 -6.14 5.14 0.46
N GLN A 139 -6.77 4.09 0.99
CA GLN A 139 -6.57 2.69 0.59
C GLN A 139 -5.14 2.14 0.76
N HIS A 140 -4.33 2.77 1.63
CA HIS A 140 -3.02 2.29 2.02
C HIS A 140 -3.11 1.16 3.05
N TRP A 141 -3.17 -0.09 2.58
CA TRP A 141 -3.31 -1.32 3.40
C TRP A 141 -2.34 -1.41 4.59
N ASN A 142 -1.15 -0.83 4.48
CA ASN A 142 -0.10 -0.85 5.50
C ASN A 142 -0.38 0.10 6.68
N LEU A 143 -1.33 1.02 6.50
CA LEU A 143 -1.77 2.02 7.48
C LEU A 143 -3.25 1.89 7.83
N SER A 144 -4.02 1.05 7.13
CA SER A 144 -5.47 0.96 7.32
C SER A 144 -5.88 0.49 8.72
N PRO A 145 -6.60 1.32 9.48
CA PRO A 145 -7.17 0.96 10.77
C PRO A 145 -7.97 -0.35 10.74
N GLY A 146 -7.81 -1.17 11.78
CA GLY A 146 -8.56 -2.43 11.92
C GLY A 146 -7.88 -3.65 11.28
N ASN A 147 -6.95 -3.44 10.33
CA ASN A 147 -6.10 -4.51 9.83
C ASN A 147 -5.28 -5.15 10.95
N LEU A 148 -5.04 -6.45 10.83
CA LEU A 148 -4.22 -7.17 11.82
C LEU A 148 -2.78 -7.22 11.33
N MET A 149 -1.81 -7.16 12.25
CA MET A 149 -0.40 -7.24 11.93
C MET A 149 0.39 -8.01 12.98
N SER A 150 1.50 -8.63 12.57
CA SER A 150 2.51 -9.13 13.48
C SER A 150 3.55 -8.05 13.79
N GLU A 151 4.28 -8.24 14.88
CA GLU A 151 5.57 -7.57 15.03
C GLU A 151 6.58 -8.12 14.00
N PRO A 152 7.54 -7.30 13.53
CA PRO A 152 8.64 -7.79 12.71
C PRO A 152 9.50 -8.78 13.49
N LYS A 153 9.92 -9.87 12.83
CA LYS A 153 10.82 -10.86 13.42
C LYS A 153 11.95 -11.20 12.46
N LYS A 154 13.19 -11.28 12.96
CA LYS A 154 14.31 -11.79 12.18
C LYS A 154 14.22 -13.32 12.05
N ILE A 155 14.30 -13.82 10.82
CA ILE A 155 14.26 -15.25 10.48
C ILE A 155 15.36 -15.57 9.48
N ARG A 156 15.64 -16.87 9.30
CA ARG A 156 16.45 -17.38 8.19
C ARG A 156 15.57 -18.19 7.25
N ILE A 157 15.53 -17.78 5.99
CA ILE A 157 14.90 -18.54 4.91
C ILE A 157 15.96 -19.46 4.29
N GLY A 158 15.60 -20.74 4.20
CA GLY A 158 16.42 -21.82 3.66
C GLY A 158 15.60 -23.11 3.59
N ALA A 159 16.20 -24.20 3.10
CA ALA A 159 15.53 -25.51 3.10
C ALA A 159 15.12 -25.91 4.53
N SER A 160 13.81 -26.08 4.74
CA SER A 160 13.21 -26.46 6.03
C SER A 160 12.09 -27.47 5.79
N ASP A 161 11.93 -28.42 6.71
CA ASP A 161 10.79 -29.35 6.74
C ASP A 161 9.58 -28.77 7.47
N ASN A 162 9.79 -27.73 8.27
CA ASN A 162 8.74 -27.11 9.08
C ASN A 162 8.30 -25.77 8.49
N PRO A 163 6.99 -25.46 8.51
CA PRO A 163 6.48 -24.15 8.13
C PRO A 163 6.96 -23.07 9.12
N ILE A 164 7.17 -21.87 8.59
CA ILE A 164 7.51 -20.69 9.39
C ILE A 164 6.20 -20.05 9.86
N LYS A 165 5.98 -20.03 11.18
CA LYS A 165 4.76 -19.46 11.78
C LYS A 165 4.91 -17.97 12.02
N VAL A 166 3.91 -17.20 11.59
CA VAL A 166 3.78 -15.76 11.84
C VAL A 166 2.41 -15.53 12.48
N GLU A 167 2.40 -15.00 13.70
CA GLU A 167 1.15 -14.71 14.41
C GLU A 167 0.89 -13.21 14.38
N LEU A 168 -0.30 -12.83 13.91
CA LEU A 168 -0.78 -11.45 13.93
C LEU A 168 -1.27 -11.14 15.34
N THR A 169 -0.63 -10.19 16.02
CA THR A 169 -0.84 -9.92 17.45
C THR A 169 -1.34 -8.51 17.74
N LYS A 170 -1.34 -7.63 16.73
CA LYS A 170 -1.76 -6.22 16.86
C LYS A 170 -2.82 -5.87 15.84
N THR A 171 -3.59 -4.84 16.16
CA THR A 171 -4.50 -4.17 15.23
C THR A 171 -3.94 -2.79 14.92
N ILE A 172 -3.96 -2.40 13.65
CA ILE A 172 -3.59 -1.04 13.25
C ILE A 172 -4.58 -0.06 13.87
N PRO A 173 -4.12 0.97 14.61
CA PRO A 173 -5.00 1.87 15.35
C PRO A 173 -5.80 2.79 14.42
N PRO A 174 -6.92 3.38 14.90
CA PRO A 174 -7.62 4.45 14.20
C PRO A 174 -6.72 5.64 13.86
N ILE A 175 -7.00 6.28 12.73
CA ILE A 175 -6.34 7.51 12.30
C ILE A 175 -7.03 8.70 12.98
N ALA A 176 -6.23 9.61 13.52
CA ALA A 176 -6.75 10.86 14.06
C ALA A 176 -7.19 11.76 12.90
N PRO A 177 -8.41 12.33 12.93
CA PRO A 177 -8.84 13.28 11.92
C PRO A 177 -7.88 14.48 11.83
N PRO A 178 -7.60 14.99 10.62
CA PRO A 178 -6.80 16.19 10.46
C PRO A 178 -7.48 17.37 11.17
N LYS A 179 -6.66 18.27 11.71
CA LYS A 179 -7.15 19.46 12.42
C LYS A 179 -7.36 20.60 11.44
N ASP A 180 -8.45 21.31 11.61
CA ASP A 180 -8.69 22.56 10.91
C ASP A 180 -7.73 23.65 11.37
N THR A 181 -7.39 24.55 10.45
CA THR A 181 -6.65 25.78 10.71
C THR A 181 -7.55 27.00 10.43
N LYS A 182 -6.98 28.21 10.47
CA LYS A 182 -7.69 29.42 10.00
C LYS A 182 -8.16 29.24 8.55
N TYR A 183 -7.31 28.70 7.68
CA TYR A 183 -7.54 28.66 6.24
C TYR A 183 -7.98 27.31 5.72
N VAL A 184 -7.51 26.22 6.32
CA VAL A 184 -7.74 24.86 5.83
C VAL A 184 -8.82 24.21 6.69
N LYS A 185 -9.95 23.87 6.07
CA LYS A 185 -11.07 23.18 6.70
C LYS A 185 -11.25 21.80 6.10
N HIS A 186 -11.63 20.82 6.91
CA HIS A 186 -11.94 19.47 6.47
C HIS A 186 -13.43 19.22 6.64
N PHE A 187 -14.03 18.54 5.68
CA PHE A 187 -15.42 18.10 5.79
C PHE A 187 -15.55 16.63 5.46
N ARG A 188 -16.60 16.02 6.01
CA ARG A 188 -17.01 14.66 5.71
C ARG A 188 -18.53 14.63 5.67
N ILE A 189 -19.09 14.23 4.53
CA ILE A 189 -20.53 14.15 4.31
C ILE A 189 -20.91 12.74 3.93
N GLU A 190 -22.07 12.27 4.37
CA GLU A 190 -22.62 11.02 3.85
C GLU A 190 -23.20 11.25 2.45
N SER A 191 -22.81 10.44 1.47
CA SER A 191 -23.37 10.49 0.12
C SER A 191 -24.53 9.52 -0.01
N LYS A 192 -25.76 10.04 -0.07
CA LYS A 192 -26.97 9.21 -0.27
C LYS A 192 -26.91 8.37 -1.55
N LEU A 193 -26.29 8.90 -2.60
CA LEU A 193 -26.16 8.21 -3.89
C LEU A 193 -25.18 7.04 -3.79
N LEU A 194 -24.00 7.27 -3.21
CA LEU A 194 -23.02 6.20 -2.99
C LEU A 194 -23.51 5.20 -1.96
N SER A 195 -24.17 5.65 -0.88
CA SER A 195 -24.72 4.74 0.14
C SER A 195 -25.74 3.79 -0.49
N LYS A 196 -26.61 4.31 -1.37
CA LYS A 196 -27.56 3.49 -2.12
C LYS A 196 -26.83 2.52 -3.06
N PHE A 197 -25.83 2.99 -3.80
CA PHE A 197 -25.09 2.16 -4.76
C PHE A 197 -24.30 1.02 -4.09
N TRP A 198 -23.61 1.30 -2.99
CA TRP A 198 -22.77 0.34 -2.27
C TRP A 198 -23.52 -0.49 -1.22
N GLY A 199 -24.79 -0.17 -0.97
CA GLY A 199 -25.67 -0.90 -0.03
C GLY A 199 -25.32 -0.69 1.45
N ARG A 200 -24.52 0.33 1.78
CA ARG A 200 -24.10 0.67 3.15
C ARG A 200 -23.73 2.15 3.24
N PRO A 201 -23.64 2.77 4.43
CA PRO A 201 -23.22 4.16 4.55
C PRO A 201 -21.86 4.42 3.90
N MET A 202 -21.84 5.36 2.95
CA MET A 202 -20.63 5.82 2.26
C MET A 202 -20.45 7.31 2.48
N TYR A 203 -19.21 7.73 2.71
CA TYR A 203 -18.88 9.12 3.03
C TYR A 203 -17.92 9.69 1.99
N ILE A 204 -18.11 10.95 1.66
CA ILE A 204 -17.20 11.75 0.85
C ILE A 204 -16.53 12.75 1.78
N GLY A 205 -15.19 12.71 1.79
CA GLY A 205 -14.37 13.70 2.48
C GLY A 205 -13.86 14.77 1.53
N GLY A 206 -13.38 15.87 2.09
CA GLY A 206 -12.70 16.89 1.32
C GLY A 206 -12.07 17.96 2.19
N VAL A 207 -11.24 18.77 1.54
CA VAL A 207 -10.45 19.84 2.14
C VAL A 207 -10.79 21.13 1.41
N VAL A 208 -11.02 22.20 2.17
CA VAL A 208 -11.36 23.53 1.64
C VAL A 208 -10.31 24.52 2.10
N LEU A 209 -9.72 25.24 1.15
CA LEU A 209 -8.89 26.41 1.40
C LEU A 209 -9.76 27.65 1.33
N LEU A 210 -9.82 28.38 2.44
CA LEU A 210 -10.57 29.61 2.59
C LEU A 210 -9.73 30.83 2.18
N PRO A 211 -10.34 31.84 1.55
CA PRO A 211 -9.68 33.13 1.28
C PRO A 211 -9.41 33.89 2.58
N GLU A 212 -8.47 34.84 2.52
CA GLU A 212 -8.29 35.80 3.62
C GLU A 212 -9.58 36.58 3.87
N GLY A 213 -9.93 36.76 5.15
CA GLY A 213 -11.13 37.50 5.57
C GLY A 213 -12.45 36.73 5.46
N PHE A 214 -12.43 35.40 5.28
CA PHE A 214 -13.65 34.62 5.05
C PHE A 214 -14.66 34.73 6.20
N ASP A 215 -14.21 34.56 7.45
CA ASP A 215 -15.08 34.59 8.63
C ASP A 215 -15.61 36.01 8.93
N GLU A 216 -14.87 37.04 8.53
CA GLU A 216 -15.23 38.46 8.65
C GLU A 216 -16.26 38.92 7.60
N HIS A 217 -16.53 38.10 6.59
CA HIS A 217 -17.39 38.42 5.46
C HIS A 217 -18.44 37.32 5.18
N PRO A 218 -19.33 36.98 6.15
CA PRO A 218 -20.22 35.83 6.07
C PRO A 218 -21.25 35.90 4.94
N ASP A 219 -21.58 37.10 4.47
CA ASP A 219 -22.57 37.33 3.40
C ASP A 219 -21.94 37.31 1.99
N VAL A 220 -20.61 37.24 1.88
CA VAL A 220 -19.91 37.24 0.59
C VAL A 220 -19.96 35.85 -0.05
N ARG A 221 -20.18 35.83 -1.37
CA ARG A 221 -20.07 34.64 -2.20
C ARG A 221 -18.72 34.64 -2.92
N TYR A 222 -18.01 33.52 -2.85
CA TYR A 222 -16.71 33.34 -3.50
C TYR A 222 -16.84 32.36 -4.67
N PRO A 223 -16.12 32.57 -5.78
CA PRO A 223 -15.95 31.53 -6.79
C PRO A 223 -15.23 30.31 -6.18
N VAL A 224 -15.51 29.13 -6.73
CA VAL A 224 -14.94 27.85 -6.25
C VAL A 224 -14.12 27.22 -7.36
N VAL A 225 -12.88 26.84 -7.03
CA VAL A 225 -12.03 25.99 -7.85
C VAL A 225 -12.05 24.59 -7.25
N TYR A 226 -12.50 23.60 -8.02
CA TYR A 226 -12.38 22.20 -7.64
C TYR A 226 -11.04 21.66 -8.16
N TYR A 227 -10.17 21.35 -7.21
CA TYR A 227 -8.85 20.79 -7.45
C TYR A 227 -8.92 19.26 -7.30
N GLN A 228 -8.72 18.54 -8.39
CA GLN A 228 -8.79 17.08 -8.42
C GLN A 228 -7.39 16.46 -8.35
N GLY A 229 -7.28 15.36 -7.62
CA GLY A 229 -6.06 14.59 -7.45
C GLY A 229 -6.30 13.33 -6.62
N HIS A 230 -5.24 12.59 -6.30
CA HIS A 230 -5.31 11.41 -5.43
C HIS A 230 -5.73 11.76 -3.99
N PHE A 231 -6.02 10.73 -3.18
CA PHE A 231 -6.35 10.95 -1.78
C PHE A 231 -5.21 11.68 -1.06
N LYS A 232 -5.58 12.73 -0.32
CA LYS A 232 -4.70 13.42 0.61
C LYS A 232 -5.51 13.75 1.87
N GLU A 233 -4.91 13.55 3.04
CA GLU A 233 -5.53 13.91 4.32
C GLU A 233 -5.82 15.43 4.40
N SER A 234 -4.96 16.25 3.78
CA SER A 234 -5.08 17.71 3.69
C SER A 234 -4.40 18.22 2.42
N PHE A 235 -4.32 19.56 2.23
CA PHE A 235 -3.45 20.12 1.18
C PHE A 235 -2.00 19.78 1.49
N ALA A 236 -1.37 18.98 0.62
CA ALA A 236 -0.02 18.47 0.77
C ALA A 236 0.81 18.72 -0.50
N THR A 237 2.14 18.57 -0.40
CA THR A 237 3.09 18.72 -1.51
C THR A 237 2.61 17.98 -2.76
N PRO A 238 2.63 18.63 -3.95
CA PRO A 238 3.24 19.93 -4.26
C PRO A 238 2.32 21.16 -4.07
N VAL A 239 1.13 21.00 -3.49
CA VAL A 239 0.13 22.07 -3.32
C VAL A 239 -0.18 22.36 -1.85
N GLU A 240 0.78 22.13 -0.96
CA GLU A 240 0.61 22.37 0.47
C GLU A 240 0.30 23.85 0.76
N PHE A 241 -0.65 24.12 1.66
CA PHE A 241 -0.90 25.47 2.15
C PHE A 241 -0.13 25.71 3.45
N ARG A 242 1.10 26.19 3.32
CA ARG A 242 2.04 26.35 4.44
C ARG A 242 2.05 27.79 4.95
N ASP A 243 1.66 28.02 6.20
CA ASP A 243 1.58 29.35 6.83
C ASP A 243 2.88 29.81 7.53
N HIS A 244 3.94 29.00 7.44
CA HIS A 244 5.24 29.24 8.06
C HIS A 244 6.38 29.02 7.05
N PRO A 245 7.55 29.65 7.23
CA PRO A 245 8.68 29.42 6.33
C PRO A 245 9.22 27.99 6.43
N PRO A 246 9.88 27.46 5.38
CA PRO A 246 10.53 26.16 5.42
C PRO A 246 11.62 26.13 6.49
N THR A 247 11.78 24.97 7.13
CA THR A 247 12.82 24.79 8.14
C THR A 247 14.20 24.56 7.50
N PRO A 248 15.31 24.91 8.19
CA PRO A 248 16.66 24.76 7.61
C PRO A 248 17.07 23.32 7.29
N GLU A 249 16.41 22.33 7.89
CA GLU A 249 16.69 20.91 7.73
C GLU A 249 16.23 20.38 6.38
N LEU A 250 15.19 20.97 5.78
CA LEU A 250 14.73 20.61 4.44
C LEU A 250 15.83 20.91 3.41
N LYS A 251 16.07 19.95 2.51
CA LYS A 251 17.09 20.03 1.45
C LYS A 251 16.46 19.80 0.09
N ASP A 252 17.18 20.20 -0.95
CA ASP A 252 16.89 19.88 -2.35
C ASP A 252 15.42 20.13 -2.74
N ASP A 253 14.77 19.16 -3.37
CA ASP A 253 13.40 19.28 -3.86
C ASP A 253 12.39 19.53 -2.74
N ASP A 254 12.56 18.91 -1.57
CA ASP A 254 11.66 19.09 -0.42
C ASP A 254 11.68 20.56 0.05
N ARG A 255 12.86 21.18 0.06
CA ARG A 255 13.00 22.59 0.40
C ARG A 255 12.34 23.48 -0.65
N LEU A 256 12.59 23.22 -1.94
CA LEU A 256 11.99 24.00 -3.02
C LEU A 256 10.46 23.97 -2.95
N MET A 257 9.87 22.78 -2.75
CA MET A 257 8.42 22.63 -2.62
C MET A 257 7.86 23.39 -1.41
N ALA A 258 8.56 23.34 -0.27
CA ALA A 258 8.14 24.07 0.92
C ALA A 258 8.26 25.60 0.75
N GLU A 259 9.29 26.10 0.06
CA GLU A 259 9.44 27.52 -0.32
C GLU A 259 8.30 27.97 -1.24
N CYS A 260 7.94 27.19 -2.26
CA CYS A 260 6.80 27.46 -3.13
C CYS A 260 5.47 27.48 -2.37
N SER A 261 5.26 26.52 -1.46
CA SER A 261 4.05 26.41 -0.64
C SER A 261 3.87 27.62 0.29
N TYR A 262 4.97 28.06 0.93
CA TYR A 262 4.94 29.27 1.77
C TYR A 262 4.73 30.54 0.94
N LYS A 263 5.34 30.63 -0.24
CA LYS A 263 5.12 31.75 -1.16
C LYS A 263 3.66 31.84 -1.61
N PHE A 264 3.01 30.69 -1.85
CA PHE A 264 1.59 30.64 -2.16
C PHE A 264 0.73 31.20 -1.03
N TYR A 265 0.98 30.81 0.22
CA TYR A 265 0.34 31.39 1.41
C TYR A 265 0.50 32.92 1.47
N GLN A 266 1.70 33.44 1.23
CA GLN A 266 1.96 34.88 1.24
C GLN A 266 1.16 35.62 0.16
N ASP A 267 1.12 35.10 -1.07
CA ASP A 267 0.37 35.72 -2.16
C ASP A 267 -1.15 35.65 -1.94
N TRP A 268 -1.63 34.54 -1.36
CA TRP A 268 -3.02 34.32 -0.98
C TRP A 268 -3.49 35.32 0.07
N THR A 269 -2.70 35.53 1.12
CA THR A 269 -3.04 36.41 2.25
C THR A 269 -2.79 37.89 1.97
N ALA A 270 -1.82 38.22 1.10
CA ALA A 270 -1.56 39.61 0.68
C ALA A 270 -2.62 40.18 -0.29
N GLY A 271 -3.57 39.36 -0.76
CA GLY A 271 -4.57 39.77 -1.74
C GLY A 271 -4.02 39.93 -3.17
N ARG A 272 -2.86 39.34 -3.47
CA ARG A 272 -2.31 39.30 -4.84
C ARG A 272 -3.08 38.35 -5.75
N LEU A 273 -3.72 37.34 -5.16
CA LEU A 273 -4.55 36.37 -5.85
C LEU A 273 -6.04 36.70 -5.68
N PRO A 274 -6.91 36.28 -6.62
CA PRO A 274 -8.35 36.42 -6.45
C PRO A 274 -8.83 35.72 -5.18
N ARG A 275 -9.79 36.33 -4.48
CA ARG A 275 -10.46 35.67 -3.36
C ARG A 275 -11.38 34.59 -3.90
N MET A 276 -11.04 33.34 -3.62
CA MET A 276 -11.78 32.16 -4.06
C MET A 276 -11.65 31.04 -3.03
N LEU A 277 -12.50 30.03 -3.15
CA LEU A 277 -12.36 28.78 -2.41
C LEU A 277 -11.63 27.78 -3.30
N ILE A 278 -10.69 27.01 -2.74
CA ILE A 278 -10.17 25.81 -3.40
C ILE A 278 -10.69 24.60 -2.65
N VAL A 279 -11.36 23.69 -3.36
CA VAL A 279 -11.90 22.45 -2.79
C VAL A 279 -11.16 21.28 -3.40
N SER A 280 -10.52 20.47 -2.56
CA SER A 280 -9.96 19.17 -2.94
C SER A 280 -10.84 18.08 -2.35
N ILE A 281 -11.36 17.19 -3.20
CA ILE A 281 -12.18 16.05 -2.75
C ILE A 281 -11.26 14.86 -2.48
N GLN A 282 -11.52 14.15 -1.39
CA GLN A 282 -10.78 12.94 -1.03
C GLN A 282 -11.39 11.73 -1.75
N HIS A 283 -10.70 11.21 -2.76
CA HIS A 283 -11.20 10.20 -3.71
C HIS A 283 -10.84 8.75 -3.36
N ALA A 284 -10.83 8.40 -2.08
CA ALA A 284 -10.73 6.99 -1.71
C ALA A 284 -12.04 6.27 -2.08
N ASN A 285 -11.95 5.19 -2.86
CA ASN A 285 -13.05 4.28 -3.12
C ASN A 285 -12.65 2.84 -2.70
N PRO A 286 -13.59 1.87 -2.63
CA PRO A 286 -13.26 0.51 -2.18
C PRO A 286 -12.20 -0.24 -3.00
N TYR A 287 -11.88 0.20 -4.22
CA TYR A 287 -10.84 -0.42 -5.05
C TYR A 287 -9.48 0.26 -4.90
N TYR A 288 -9.45 1.59 -4.85
CA TYR A 288 -8.22 2.40 -4.96
C TYR A 288 -8.48 3.86 -4.56
N ASP A 289 -7.44 4.67 -4.38
CA ASP A 289 -7.55 6.13 -4.31
C ASP A 289 -7.48 6.76 -5.72
N ASP A 290 -8.63 6.97 -6.35
CA ASP A 290 -8.70 7.55 -7.69
C ASP A 290 -8.25 9.02 -7.70
N SER A 291 -7.96 9.57 -8.87
CA SER A 291 -7.65 10.99 -9.09
C SER A 291 -8.64 11.73 -9.99
N TYR A 292 -9.61 11.03 -10.58
CA TYR A 292 -10.49 11.61 -11.61
C TYR A 292 -11.95 11.79 -11.18
N ALA A 293 -12.41 11.10 -10.12
CA ALA A 293 -13.74 11.32 -9.54
C ALA A 293 -14.88 11.11 -10.54
N VAL A 294 -14.75 10.10 -11.40
CA VAL A 294 -15.68 9.89 -12.51
C VAL A 294 -16.82 8.96 -12.12
N ASN A 295 -18.03 9.32 -12.56
CA ASN A 295 -19.15 8.38 -12.57
C ASN A 295 -18.74 7.14 -13.37
N SER A 296 -18.75 5.98 -12.72
CA SER A 296 -18.31 4.74 -13.36
C SER A 296 -19.19 3.58 -12.96
N ALA A 297 -19.27 2.59 -13.85
CA ALA A 297 -20.01 1.35 -13.59
C ALA A 297 -19.46 0.58 -12.37
N ASN A 298 -18.19 0.80 -11.99
CA ASN A 298 -17.57 0.09 -10.89
C ASN A 298 -17.66 0.84 -9.56
N VAL A 299 -17.55 2.17 -9.58
CA VAL A 299 -17.45 3.00 -8.36
C VAL A 299 -18.80 3.64 -7.98
N GLY A 300 -19.71 3.74 -8.95
CA GLY A 300 -21.02 4.35 -8.76
C GLY A 300 -21.11 5.78 -9.29
N PRO A 301 -22.25 6.45 -9.04
CA PRO A 301 -22.51 7.83 -9.46
C PRO A 301 -21.65 8.87 -8.73
#